data_AF-A0A850G8F2-F1
#
_entry.id   AF-A0A850G8F2-F1
#
_cell.length_a   1.000
_cell.length_b   1.000
_cell.length_c   1.000
_cell.angle_alpha   90.00
_cell.angle_beta   90.00
_cell.angle_gamma   90.00
#
_symmetry.space_group_name_H-M   'P 1'
#
loop_
_entity.id
_entity.type
_entity.pdbx_description
1 polymer ?
#
loop_
_entity_poly.entity_id
_entity_poly.type
_entity_poly.pdbx_seq_one_letter_code
_entity_poly.pdbx_strand_id
1 'polypeptide(L)'
;MSSVSINPPKTPVTKGSEGTASATLPNVCKMPGAPFVPTPLPNIGKSGSSPKNYTKTVTVEGATVAIRGASFGSQGDAASKGTGGGLISANTHGPSKFIGPGTMDVRFEGKSVHLLGEPMMNNCGPSGSPANAATLAGVLQRTSSIKSQLSAEMKIHCAIYRCDEDIKPRKGEKCKELGKRKHACMEHKLRDHEPYIYSETWVVMTTPPQLVVSNTRTSPFGGQSKSNIWQAVKLAKYAFKNYEPGKGFLRRPDVIFRDESGNLKIIDAKFPCNGNPKPLIPDTRKSAYEEITATENNHVDSGRSTRVESLSPEDIDEEKCPPEQ
;
A
#
# COMPACT_ATOMS: atom_id res chain seq x y z
N MET A 1 -4.01 3.69 -10.45
CA MET A 1 -5.36 3.30 -10.96
C MET A 1 -5.73 4.28 -12.05
N SER A 2 -6.43 3.86 -13.11
CA SER A 2 -6.76 4.82 -14.16
C SER A 2 -7.91 5.74 -13.75
N SER A 3 -7.69 7.04 -13.88
CA SER A 3 -8.68 8.11 -13.73
C SER A 3 -9.74 8.08 -14.83
N VAL A 4 -9.44 7.41 -15.95
CA VAL A 4 -10.33 7.27 -17.09
C VAL A 4 -11.25 6.06 -16.91
N SER A 5 -12.56 6.28 -17.10
CA SER A 5 -13.59 5.26 -17.10
C SER A 5 -14.38 5.26 -18.41
N ILE A 6 -14.90 4.09 -18.79
CA ILE A 6 -15.79 3.89 -19.94
C ILE A 6 -17.12 3.43 -19.38
N ASN A 7 -18.19 4.20 -19.59
CA ASN A 7 -19.48 3.96 -18.94
C ASN A 7 -19.30 3.74 -17.43
N PRO A 8 -18.98 4.83 -16.69
CA PRO A 8 -18.66 4.75 -15.27
C PRO A 8 -19.63 3.81 -14.52
N PRO A 9 -19.13 2.92 -13.63
CA PRO A 9 -17.79 2.91 -13.05
C PRO A 9 -16.77 1.97 -13.74
N LYS A 10 -16.96 1.57 -15.01
CA LYS A 10 -16.09 0.54 -15.62
C LYS A 10 -14.77 1.13 -16.13
N THR A 11 -13.69 0.39 -15.94
CA THR A 11 -12.33 0.85 -16.24
C THR A 11 -11.73 0.05 -17.38
N PRO A 12 -11.09 0.68 -18.38
CA PRO A 12 -10.39 -0.04 -19.44
C PRO A 12 -9.15 -0.77 -18.92
N VAL A 13 -8.88 -1.96 -19.47
CA VAL A 13 -7.62 -2.68 -19.21
C VAL A 13 -6.53 -2.05 -20.06
N THR A 14 -5.43 -1.61 -19.44
CA THR A 14 -4.27 -1.04 -20.14
C THR A 14 -2.99 -1.82 -19.81
N LYS A 15 -1.90 -1.57 -20.54
CA LYS A 15 -0.59 -2.18 -20.24
C LYS A 15 -0.04 -1.70 -18.90
N GLY A 16 -0.26 -0.44 -18.55
CA GLY A 16 0.19 0.20 -17.31
C GLY A 16 -0.76 -0.01 -16.12
N SER A 17 -1.81 -0.83 -16.31
CA SER A 17 -2.92 -0.93 -15.38
C SER A 17 -2.60 -1.79 -14.15
N GLU A 18 -1.47 -2.52 -14.12
CA GLU A 18 -1.13 -3.54 -13.13
C GLU A 18 -2.25 -4.58 -12.89
N GLY A 19 -3.19 -4.72 -13.84
CA GLY A 19 -4.30 -5.64 -13.75
C GLY A 19 -3.82 -7.09 -13.69
N THR A 20 -4.44 -7.84 -12.76
CA THR A 20 -4.13 -9.24 -12.43
C THR A 20 -5.37 -10.10 -12.69
N ALA A 21 -5.21 -11.14 -13.50
CA ALA A 21 -6.23 -12.17 -13.75
C ALA A 21 -5.78 -13.49 -13.12
N SER A 22 -6.03 -13.64 -11.81
CA SER A 22 -5.76 -14.89 -11.09
C SER A 22 -6.83 -15.92 -11.43
N ALA A 23 -6.43 -17.11 -11.87
CA ALA A 23 -7.37 -18.18 -12.20
C ALA A 23 -8.28 -18.50 -11.01
N THR A 24 -9.59 -18.34 -11.21
CA THR A 24 -10.62 -18.67 -10.21
C THR A 24 -11.14 -20.09 -10.39
N LEU A 25 -11.02 -20.63 -11.61
CA LEU A 25 -11.20 -22.05 -11.87
C LEU A 25 -9.85 -22.77 -11.79
N PRO A 26 -9.80 -24.01 -11.25
CA PRO A 26 -8.54 -24.72 -11.06
C PRO A 26 -7.74 -24.91 -12.35
N ASN A 27 -6.47 -24.48 -12.36
CA ASN A 27 -5.50 -24.78 -13.43
C ASN A 27 -4.86 -26.15 -13.15
N VAL A 28 -5.57 -27.22 -13.50
CA VAL A 28 -5.12 -28.59 -13.28
C VAL A 28 -3.99 -28.92 -14.26
N CYS A 29 -2.80 -29.17 -13.73
CA CYS A 29 -1.61 -29.51 -14.50
C CYS A 29 -1.15 -30.94 -14.23
N LYS A 30 -0.40 -31.49 -15.17
CA LYS A 30 0.29 -32.77 -15.03
C LYS A 30 1.47 -32.56 -14.10
N MET A 31 1.57 -33.32 -13.01
CA MET A 31 2.74 -33.34 -12.13
C MET A 31 3.40 -34.72 -12.12
N PRO A 32 4.69 -34.83 -11.72
CA PRO A 32 5.39 -36.10 -11.68
C PRO A 32 4.67 -37.16 -10.84
N GLY A 33 4.67 -38.38 -11.35
CA GLY A 33 3.97 -39.56 -10.81
C GLY A 33 3.57 -40.47 -11.98
N ALA A 34 3.30 -41.76 -11.74
CA ALA A 34 2.92 -42.67 -12.83
C ALA A 34 1.40 -42.89 -12.87
N PRO A 35 0.68 -42.60 -13.97
CA PRO A 35 1.17 -42.01 -15.24
C PRO A 35 1.40 -40.47 -15.19
N PHE A 36 0.68 -39.74 -14.33
CA PHE A 36 0.95 -38.37 -13.83
C PHE A 36 -0.08 -38.05 -12.75
N VAL A 37 0.21 -37.09 -11.87
CA VAL A 37 -0.74 -36.67 -10.82
C VAL A 37 -1.41 -35.34 -11.23
N PRO A 38 -2.72 -35.32 -11.55
CA PRO A 38 -3.44 -34.09 -11.80
C PRO A 38 -3.43 -33.19 -10.56
N THR A 39 -2.78 -32.03 -10.66
CA THR A 39 -2.58 -31.13 -9.52
C THR A 39 -3.02 -29.72 -9.88
N PRO A 40 -3.91 -29.07 -9.10
CA PRO A 40 -4.23 -27.66 -9.31
C PRO A 40 -3.03 -26.79 -8.95
N LEU A 41 -2.49 -26.07 -9.95
CA LEU A 41 -1.41 -25.10 -9.76
C LEU A 41 -1.93 -23.66 -9.91
N PRO A 42 -1.26 -22.66 -9.33
CA PRO A 42 -1.60 -21.27 -9.59
C PRO A 42 -1.41 -20.90 -11.07
N ASN A 43 -2.27 -20.03 -11.60
CA ASN A 43 -2.00 -19.33 -12.85
C ASN A 43 -2.53 -17.90 -12.74
N ILE A 44 -1.64 -16.93 -12.92
CA ILE A 44 -1.91 -15.51 -12.73
C ILE A 44 -1.49 -14.76 -13.99
N GLY A 45 -2.47 -14.24 -14.73
CA GLY A 45 -2.25 -13.35 -15.86
C GLY A 45 -1.93 -11.94 -15.39
N LYS A 46 -1.00 -11.26 -16.07
CA LYS A 46 -0.68 -9.84 -15.80
C LYS A 46 -0.86 -9.02 -17.07
N SER A 47 -1.73 -8.01 -17.02
CA SER A 47 -2.08 -7.13 -18.15
C SER A 47 -0.89 -6.45 -18.84
N GLY A 48 0.21 -6.23 -18.13
CA GLY A 48 1.45 -5.67 -18.68
C GLY A 48 2.43 -6.69 -19.26
N SER A 49 2.22 -7.99 -19.01
CA SER A 49 3.13 -9.05 -19.45
C SER A 49 2.84 -9.47 -20.88
N SER A 50 3.79 -9.26 -21.79
CA SER A 50 3.70 -9.66 -23.20
C SER A 50 2.32 -9.40 -23.86
N PRO A 51 1.78 -8.16 -23.76
CA PRO A 51 0.44 -7.86 -24.25
C PRO A 51 0.36 -8.02 -25.78
N LYS A 52 -0.72 -8.65 -26.26
CA LYS A 52 -1.04 -8.81 -27.67
C LYS A 52 -2.42 -8.25 -27.96
N ASN A 53 -2.60 -7.68 -29.16
CA ASN A 53 -3.83 -7.01 -29.58
C ASN A 53 -4.27 -5.89 -28.63
N TYR A 54 -3.31 -5.07 -28.20
CA TYR A 54 -3.57 -3.77 -27.57
C TYR A 54 -3.51 -2.69 -28.65
N THR A 55 -4.05 -1.51 -28.36
CA THR A 55 -3.97 -0.34 -29.25
C THR A 55 -2.51 0.02 -29.56
N LYS A 56 -2.29 0.65 -30.72
CA LYS A 56 -0.96 1.11 -31.16
C LYS A 56 -0.78 2.61 -31.06
N THR A 57 -1.86 3.35 -31.30
CA THR A 57 -1.90 4.81 -31.42
C THR A 57 -2.71 5.45 -30.30
N VAL A 58 -3.84 4.85 -29.94
CA VAL A 58 -4.68 5.34 -28.84
C VAL A 58 -4.06 4.92 -27.50
N THR A 59 -3.85 5.88 -26.60
CA THR A 59 -3.39 5.60 -25.23
C THR A 59 -4.37 6.17 -24.22
N VAL A 60 -4.48 5.49 -23.08
CA VAL A 60 -5.14 5.99 -21.88
C VAL A 60 -4.05 6.15 -20.85
N GLU A 61 -3.84 7.38 -20.38
CA GLU A 61 -2.78 7.72 -19.41
C GLU A 61 -1.39 7.24 -19.85
N GLY A 62 -1.07 7.42 -21.13
CA GLY A 62 0.21 7.01 -21.70
C GLY A 62 0.37 5.50 -21.88
N ALA A 63 -0.63 4.69 -21.54
CA ALA A 63 -0.60 3.24 -21.72
C ALA A 63 -1.51 2.79 -22.88
N THR A 64 -1.02 1.81 -23.65
CA THR A 64 -1.82 1.11 -24.67
C THR A 64 -2.95 0.31 -24.01
N VAL A 65 -4.08 0.19 -24.69
CA VAL A 65 -5.35 -0.32 -24.16
C VAL A 65 -5.67 -1.68 -24.77
N ALA A 66 -6.16 -2.63 -23.97
CA ALA A 66 -6.62 -3.92 -24.44
C ALA A 66 -7.89 -3.75 -25.29
N ILE A 67 -7.86 -4.23 -26.53
CA ILE A 67 -8.99 -4.17 -27.47
C ILE A 67 -9.35 -5.58 -27.94
N ARG A 68 -10.50 -5.73 -28.59
CA ARG A 68 -11.10 -7.03 -28.97
C ARG A 68 -10.05 -8.04 -29.46
N GLY A 69 -9.98 -9.17 -28.77
CA GLY A 69 -9.01 -10.24 -29.04
C GLY A 69 -7.69 -10.10 -28.27
N ALA A 70 -7.63 -9.18 -27.31
CA ALA A 70 -6.48 -9.00 -26.45
C ALA A 70 -6.13 -10.26 -25.65
N SER A 71 -4.83 -10.44 -25.45
CA SER A 71 -4.28 -11.42 -24.52
C SER A 71 -3.02 -10.89 -23.87
N PHE A 72 -2.65 -11.48 -22.74
CA PHE A 72 -1.40 -11.17 -22.04
C PHE A 72 -0.85 -12.42 -21.36
N GLY A 73 0.44 -12.40 -21.04
CA GLY A 73 1.14 -13.52 -20.43
C GLY A 73 0.65 -13.83 -19.01
N SER A 74 0.75 -15.10 -18.63
CA SER A 74 0.49 -15.56 -17.26
C SER A 74 1.65 -16.36 -16.70
N GLN A 75 1.64 -16.57 -15.38
CA GLN A 75 2.69 -17.28 -14.64
C GLN A 75 2.11 -18.04 -13.44
N GLY A 76 2.84 -19.05 -12.93
CA GLY A 76 2.49 -19.74 -11.68
C GLY A 76 2.50 -21.27 -11.74
N ASP A 77 2.58 -21.85 -12.94
CA ASP A 77 2.55 -23.30 -13.17
C ASP A 77 3.87 -23.84 -13.74
N ALA A 78 4.99 -23.14 -13.51
CA ALA A 78 6.33 -23.58 -13.92
C ALA A 78 6.67 -25.01 -13.45
N ALA A 79 6.13 -25.44 -12.31
CA ALA A 79 6.37 -26.75 -11.73
C ALA A 79 5.89 -27.91 -12.64
N SER A 80 4.90 -27.68 -13.51
CA SER A 80 4.40 -28.69 -14.46
C SER A 80 5.10 -28.65 -15.83
N LYS A 81 6.11 -27.79 -16.01
CA LYS A 81 6.79 -27.64 -17.31
C LYS A 81 7.49 -28.92 -17.76
N GLY A 82 8.12 -29.65 -16.83
CA GLY A 82 8.80 -30.91 -17.13
C GLY A 82 7.85 -32.07 -17.47
N THR A 83 6.56 -31.92 -17.20
CA THR A 83 5.52 -32.94 -17.35
C THR A 83 4.48 -32.58 -18.41
N GLY A 84 4.73 -31.54 -19.20
CA GLY A 84 3.88 -31.14 -20.33
C GLY A 84 2.75 -30.16 -19.96
N GLY A 85 2.78 -29.58 -18.77
CA GLY A 85 1.94 -28.43 -18.40
C GLY A 85 0.49 -28.76 -18.04
N GLY A 86 -0.41 -27.86 -18.44
CA GLY A 86 -1.85 -27.98 -18.23
C GLY A 86 -2.42 -29.27 -18.80
N LEU A 87 -3.38 -29.87 -18.09
CA LEU A 87 -4.02 -31.12 -18.49
C LEU A 87 -4.71 -30.99 -19.85
N ILE A 88 -5.36 -29.85 -20.09
CA ILE A 88 -6.12 -29.54 -21.31
C ILE A 88 -5.29 -28.71 -22.29
N SER A 89 -4.59 -27.67 -21.83
CA SER A 89 -3.85 -26.78 -22.74
C SER A 89 -2.52 -27.32 -23.24
N ALA A 90 -1.98 -28.36 -22.59
CA ALA A 90 -0.63 -28.86 -22.80
C ALA A 90 0.44 -27.73 -22.78
N ASN A 91 0.20 -26.71 -21.97
CA ASN A 91 1.03 -25.51 -21.90
C ASN A 91 1.32 -25.10 -20.45
N THR A 92 2.41 -24.35 -20.27
CA THR A 92 2.74 -23.67 -19.01
C THR A 92 2.91 -22.19 -19.30
N HIS A 93 2.51 -21.35 -18.35
CA HIS A 93 2.56 -19.90 -18.49
C HIS A 93 1.86 -19.41 -19.78
N GLY A 94 0.84 -20.16 -20.24
CA GLY A 94 0.10 -19.88 -21.46
C GLY A 94 -0.66 -18.56 -21.36
N PRO A 95 -0.96 -17.90 -22.50
CA PRO A 95 -1.60 -16.59 -22.47
C PRO A 95 -2.97 -16.63 -21.77
N SER A 96 -3.29 -15.55 -21.08
CA SER A 96 -4.63 -15.24 -20.61
C SER A 96 -5.36 -14.40 -21.67
N LYS A 97 -6.58 -14.80 -22.04
CA LYS A 97 -7.34 -14.19 -23.14
C LYS A 97 -8.75 -13.85 -22.70
N PHE A 98 -9.25 -12.68 -23.11
CA PHE A 98 -10.63 -12.29 -22.83
C PHE A 98 -11.63 -13.21 -23.53
N ILE A 99 -12.70 -13.57 -22.83
CA ILE A 99 -13.80 -14.39 -23.38
C ILE A 99 -14.80 -13.50 -24.12
N GLY A 100 -15.14 -12.37 -23.50
CA GLY A 100 -16.17 -11.45 -23.99
C GLY A 100 -15.77 -10.65 -25.24
N PRO A 101 -16.74 -9.97 -25.88
CA PRO A 101 -16.48 -9.12 -27.03
C PRO A 101 -15.80 -7.78 -26.69
N GLY A 102 -15.70 -7.42 -25.41
CA GLY A 102 -15.40 -6.06 -24.93
C GLY A 102 -16.66 -5.20 -24.83
N THR A 103 -16.47 -3.88 -24.74
CA THR A 103 -17.53 -2.87 -24.79
C THR A 103 -18.38 -2.96 -26.06
N MET A 104 -19.66 -2.60 -25.96
CA MET A 104 -20.60 -2.62 -27.09
C MET A 104 -20.65 -1.29 -27.85
N ASP A 105 -20.37 -0.19 -27.16
CA ASP A 105 -20.58 1.19 -27.60
C ASP A 105 -19.27 1.97 -27.78
N VAL A 106 -18.28 1.77 -26.90
CA VAL A 106 -16.97 2.42 -27.02
C VAL A 106 -16.00 1.55 -27.81
N ARG A 107 -15.24 2.15 -28.73
CA ARG A 107 -14.25 1.45 -29.54
C ARG A 107 -12.98 2.29 -29.68
N PHE A 108 -11.82 1.65 -29.54
CA PHE A 108 -10.53 2.24 -29.89
C PHE A 108 -9.97 1.52 -31.11
N GLU A 109 -9.48 2.30 -32.09
CA GLU A 109 -8.96 1.77 -33.35
C GLU A 109 -9.96 0.85 -34.08
N GLY A 110 -11.25 1.21 -34.01
CA GLY A 110 -12.35 0.45 -34.61
C GLY A 110 -12.71 -0.85 -33.89
N LYS A 111 -12.06 -1.17 -32.75
CA LYS A 111 -12.30 -2.39 -31.98
C LYS A 111 -12.84 -2.08 -30.58
N SER A 112 -13.74 -2.93 -30.09
CA SER A 112 -14.26 -2.87 -28.72
C SER A 112 -13.11 -2.89 -27.70
N VAL A 113 -13.26 -2.14 -26.61
CA VAL A 113 -12.29 -2.03 -25.54
C VAL A 113 -12.59 -3.07 -24.47
N HIS A 114 -11.56 -3.73 -23.94
CA HIS A 114 -11.72 -4.64 -22.83
C HIS A 114 -11.70 -3.91 -21.48
N LEU A 115 -12.58 -4.32 -20.59
CA LEU A 115 -12.80 -3.70 -19.28
C LEU A 115 -12.32 -4.60 -18.14
N LEU A 116 -12.04 -3.99 -16.99
CA LEU A 116 -11.88 -4.73 -15.74
C LEU A 116 -13.16 -5.52 -15.44
N GLY A 117 -13.01 -6.65 -14.76
CA GLY A 117 -14.12 -7.54 -14.44
C GLY A 117 -14.60 -8.42 -15.61
N GLU A 118 -14.11 -8.23 -16.83
CA GLU A 118 -14.44 -9.16 -17.93
C GLU A 118 -13.74 -10.50 -17.75
N PRO A 119 -14.48 -11.63 -17.85
CA PRO A 119 -13.93 -12.94 -17.60
C PRO A 119 -12.89 -13.33 -18.66
N MET A 120 -11.88 -14.07 -18.21
CA MET A 120 -10.75 -14.48 -19.03
C MET A 120 -10.52 -15.98 -18.96
N MET A 121 -9.99 -16.53 -20.04
CA MET A 121 -9.33 -17.83 -20.05
C MET A 121 -7.88 -17.67 -19.59
N ASN A 122 -7.34 -18.69 -18.91
CA ASN A 122 -6.00 -18.71 -18.36
C ASN A 122 -5.24 -19.96 -18.83
N ASN A 123 -3.91 -19.83 -18.88
CA ASN A 123 -3.00 -20.87 -19.35
C ASN A 123 -3.47 -21.50 -20.66
N CYS A 124 -3.80 -20.67 -21.65
CA CYS A 124 -4.27 -21.18 -22.92
C CYS A 124 -3.13 -21.89 -23.67
N GLY A 125 -3.48 -22.80 -24.58
CA GLY A 125 -2.52 -23.39 -25.52
C GLY A 125 -1.78 -22.32 -26.34
N PRO A 126 -0.70 -22.67 -27.06
CA PRO A 126 0.13 -21.72 -27.80
C PRO A 126 -0.63 -20.83 -28.80
N SER A 127 -1.74 -21.34 -29.36
CA SER A 127 -2.64 -20.62 -30.28
C SER A 127 -3.69 -19.76 -29.58
N GLY A 128 -3.70 -19.73 -28.23
CA GLY A 128 -4.74 -19.09 -27.42
C GLY A 128 -5.93 -20.00 -27.11
N SER A 129 -5.84 -21.30 -27.42
CA SER A 129 -6.82 -22.34 -27.08
C SER A 129 -6.17 -23.73 -27.15
N PRO A 130 -6.72 -24.75 -26.48
CA PRO A 130 -7.79 -24.67 -25.49
C PRO A 130 -7.29 -24.01 -24.19
N ALA A 131 -8.22 -23.57 -23.35
CA ALA A 131 -7.90 -23.02 -22.03
C ALA A 131 -7.76 -24.13 -20.99
N ASN A 132 -6.82 -23.98 -20.04
CA ASN A 132 -6.70 -24.92 -18.93
C ASN A 132 -7.41 -24.44 -17.66
N ALA A 133 -7.65 -23.14 -17.56
CA ALA A 133 -8.35 -22.50 -16.46
C ALA A 133 -9.06 -21.24 -16.93
N ALA A 134 -9.75 -20.57 -16.02
CA ALA A 134 -10.39 -19.29 -16.27
C ALA A 134 -10.39 -18.40 -15.02
N THR A 135 -10.46 -17.10 -15.23
CA THR A 135 -10.70 -16.06 -14.24
C THR A 135 -12.10 -15.49 -14.49
N LEU A 136 -13.08 -15.93 -13.72
CA LEU A 136 -14.48 -15.51 -13.86
C LEU A 136 -14.74 -14.12 -13.29
N ALA A 137 -13.96 -13.72 -12.28
CA ALA A 137 -14.00 -12.36 -11.72
C ALA A 137 -13.36 -11.30 -12.63
N GLY A 138 -12.80 -11.72 -13.76
CA GLY A 138 -12.05 -10.91 -14.71
C GLY A 138 -10.76 -10.30 -14.18
N VAL A 139 -10.27 -9.28 -14.90
CA VAL A 139 -9.05 -8.56 -14.50
C VAL A 139 -9.35 -7.71 -13.28
N LEU A 140 -8.68 -8.02 -12.18
CA LEU A 140 -8.71 -7.22 -10.97
C LEU A 140 -7.47 -6.34 -10.94
N GLN A 141 -7.66 -5.05 -10.71
CA GLN A 141 -6.57 -4.21 -10.27
C GLN A 141 -6.55 -4.23 -8.76
N ARG A 142 -5.35 -4.10 -8.18
CA ARG A 142 -5.31 -3.52 -6.83
C ARG A 142 -6.01 -2.19 -6.95
N THR A 143 -7.15 -2.06 -6.30
CA THR A 143 -7.64 -0.73 -6.03
C THR A 143 -6.51 -0.10 -5.21
N SER A 144 -5.76 0.84 -5.80
CA SER A 144 -5.39 1.99 -5.00
C SER A 144 -6.74 2.52 -4.61
N SER A 145 -7.23 2.13 -3.43
CA SER A 145 -8.57 2.46 -3.00
C SER A 145 -8.80 3.92 -3.40
N ILE A 146 -9.95 4.28 -3.96
CA ILE A 146 -10.43 5.65 -3.78
C ILE A 146 -11.01 5.71 -2.35
N LYS A 147 -10.23 5.25 -1.37
CA LYS A 147 -9.99 6.04 -0.19
C LYS A 147 -8.78 6.83 -0.64
N SER A 148 -8.80 8.16 -0.66
CA SER A 148 -7.58 8.95 -0.75
C SER A 148 -6.48 8.33 0.15
N GLN A 149 -5.70 7.38 -0.36
CA GLN A 149 -4.47 6.91 0.26
C GLN A 149 -3.42 7.92 -0.18
N LEU A 150 -3.72 9.16 0.21
CA LEU A 150 -2.74 10.09 0.69
C LEU A 150 -1.72 9.27 1.48
N SER A 151 -0.45 9.38 1.10
CA SER A 151 0.62 8.56 1.67
C SER A 151 0.61 8.67 3.19
N ALA A 152 1.28 7.72 3.85
CA ALA A 152 1.42 7.71 5.29
C ALA A 152 1.72 9.15 5.83
N GLU A 153 2.81 9.67 5.32
CA GLU A 153 3.33 11.00 5.54
C GLU A 153 2.32 12.11 5.24
N MET A 154 1.66 12.06 4.08
CA MET A 154 0.76 13.13 3.66
C MET A 154 -0.53 13.22 4.50
N LYS A 155 -1.07 12.13 5.07
CA LYS A 155 -2.20 12.25 6.03
C LYS A 155 -1.76 12.88 7.35
N ILE A 156 -0.55 12.57 7.81
CA ILE A 156 0.00 13.20 9.01
C ILE A 156 0.19 14.70 8.76
N HIS A 157 0.72 15.08 7.60
CA HIS A 157 0.86 16.48 7.20
C HIS A 157 -0.51 17.18 7.17
N CYS A 158 -1.51 16.61 6.50
CA CYS A 158 -2.83 17.23 6.45
C CYS A 158 -3.55 17.27 7.81
N ALA A 159 -3.30 16.31 8.70
CA ALA A 159 -3.83 16.35 10.06
C ALA A 159 -3.20 17.48 10.89
N ILE A 160 -1.88 17.71 10.76
CA ILE A 160 -1.20 18.84 11.39
C ILE A 160 -1.79 20.16 10.87
N TYR A 161 -1.89 20.30 9.55
CA TYR A 161 -2.45 21.51 8.93
C TYR A 161 -3.87 21.80 9.42
N ARG A 162 -4.79 20.83 9.27
CA ARG A 162 -6.20 21.02 9.64
C ARG A 162 -6.43 21.23 11.11
N CYS A 163 -5.69 20.54 11.97
CA CYS A 163 -5.84 20.76 13.41
C CYS A 163 -5.33 22.13 13.86
N ASP A 164 -4.44 22.76 13.09
CA ASP A 164 -4.10 24.17 13.29
C ASP A 164 -5.24 25.10 12.87
N GLU A 165 -5.90 24.80 11.75
CA GLU A 165 -7.07 25.53 11.26
C GLU A 165 -8.28 25.40 12.19
N ASP A 166 -8.67 24.18 12.52
CA ASP A 166 -9.87 23.86 13.29
C ASP A 166 -9.80 24.37 14.74
N ILE A 167 -8.59 24.40 15.32
CA ILE A 167 -8.40 24.73 16.73
C ILE A 167 -7.75 26.12 16.86
N LYS A 168 -8.59 27.15 16.93
CA LYS A 168 -8.15 28.53 17.21
C LYS A 168 -7.92 28.80 18.71
N PRO A 169 -6.98 29.72 19.05
CA PRO A 169 -6.71 30.11 20.44
C PRO A 169 -7.91 30.76 21.09
N ARG A 170 -8.22 30.36 22.33
CA ARG A 170 -9.23 31.04 23.17
C ARG A 170 -8.60 32.23 23.89
N LYS A 171 -9.41 33.25 24.21
CA LYS A 171 -8.97 34.45 24.93
C LYS A 171 -8.39 34.05 26.30
N GLY A 172 -7.12 34.36 26.54
CA GLY A 172 -6.41 34.02 27.78
C GLY A 172 -5.88 32.58 27.88
N GLU A 173 -6.02 31.77 26.83
CA GLU A 173 -5.53 30.38 26.79
C GLU A 173 -4.00 30.33 26.76
N LYS A 174 -3.41 29.48 27.61
CA LYS A 174 -1.96 29.29 27.61
C LYS A 174 -1.55 28.46 26.39
N CYS A 175 -0.39 28.76 25.79
CA CYS A 175 0.15 27.98 24.66
C CYS A 175 0.23 26.46 24.94
N LYS A 176 0.46 26.07 26.20
CA LYS A 176 0.45 24.67 26.61
C LYS A 176 -0.92 24.03 26.40
N GLU A 177 -2.01 24.72 26.74
CA GLU A 177 -3.40 24.27 26.63
C GLU A 177 -3.86 24.21 25.17
N LEU A 178 -3.54 25.26 24.39
CA LEU A 178 -3.76 25.27 22.94
C LEU A 178 -3.06 24.10 22.25
N GLY A 179 -1.78 23.88 22.59
CA GLY A 179 -1.01 22.75 22.08
C GLY A 179 -1.70 21.41 22.38
N LYS A 180 -2.25 21.21 23.59
CA LYS A 180 -2.94 19.94 23.91
C LYS A 180 -4.13 19.70 22.99
N ARG A 181 -4.94 20.74 22.74
CA ARG A 181 -6.13 20.63 21.91
C ARG A 181 -5.79 20.31 20.46
N LYS A 182 -4.73 20.92 19.92
CA LYS A 182 -4.25 20.65 18.56
C LYS A 182 -3.72 19.23 18.40
N HIS A 183 -2.95 18.72 19.38
CA HIS A 183 -2.50 17.32 19.37
C HIS A 183 -3.64 16.33 19.58
N ALA A 184 -4.63 16.65 20.43
CA ALA A 184 -5.82 15.81 20.60
C ALA A 184 -6.67 15.73 19.33
N CYS A 185 -6.79 16.85 18.59
CA CYS A 185 -7.40 16.85 17.26
C CYS A 185 -6.62 15.93 16.30
N MET A 186 -5.30 16.04 16.28
CA MET A 186 -4.45 15.22 15.41
C MET A 186 -4.64 13.73 15.72
N GLU A 187 -4.65 13.38 17.01
CA GLU A 187 -4.91 12.02 17.49
C GLU A 187 -6.29 11.51 17.05
N HIS A 188 -7.32 12.35 17.12
CA HIS A 188 -8.67 12.00 16.66
C HIS A 188 -8.73 11.77 15.15
N LYS A 189 -8.18 12.70 14.34
CA LYS A 189 -8.22 12.61 12.86
C LYS A 189 -7.45 11.39 12.34
N LEU A 190 -6.44 10.95 13.07
CA LEU A 190 -5.60 9.85 12.64
C LEU A 190 -5.97 8.50 13.29
N ARG A 191 -6.91 8.48 14.25
CA ARG A 191 -7.37 7.28 14.96
C ARG A 191 -7.94 6.20 14.03
N ASP A 192 -8.67 6.60 12.99
CA ASP A 192 -9.36 5.69 12.08
C ASP A 192 -8.57 5.40 10.80
N HIS A 193 -7.30 5.83 10.74
CA HIS A 193 -6.47 5.68 9.56
C HIS A 193 -5.45 4.55 9.76
N GLU A 194 -5.61 3.46 9.00
CA GLU A 194 -4.53 2.49 8.80
C GLU A 194 -3.53 3.05 7.76
N PRO A 195 -2.19 2.86 7.92
CA PRO A 195 -1.47 2.00 8.88
C PRO A 195 -0.60 2.81 9.89
N TYR A 196 -1.19 3.72 10.66
CA TYR A 196 -0.43 4.60 11.56
C TYR A 196 -0.43 4.15 13.03
N ILE A 197 0.63 4.48 13.76
CA ILE A 197 0.78 4.19 15.19
C ILE A 197 0.67 5.52 15.97
N TYR A 198 -0.38 5.70 16.78
CA TYR A 198 -0.53 6.80 17.73
C TYR A 198 -0.61 6.26 19.16
N SER A 199 -0.02 6.98 20.12
CA SER A 199 -0.24 6.73 21.55
C SER A 199 -0.88 7.96 22.18
N GLU A 200 -1.89 7.73 23.03
CA GLU A 200 -2.54 8.77 23.83
C GLU A 200 -1.50 9.70 24.47
N THR A 201 -1.53 10.97 24.09
CA THR A 201 -0.49 11.95 24.45
C THR A 201 -0.54 12.41 25.91
N TRP A 202 -1.46 11.87 26.73
CA TRP A 202 -1.73 12.37 28.07
C TRP A 202 -2.05 11.24 29.05
N VAL A 203 -1.00 10.68 29.68
CA VAL A 203 -0.79 10.63 31.14
C VAL A 203 0.42 9.72 31.39
N VAL A 204 1.54 10.32 31.79
CA VAL A 204 2.84 9.64 31.97
C VAL A 204 2.90 8.76 33.23
N MET A 205 1.86 8.74 34.08
CA MET A 205 1.98 8.13 35.42
C MET A 205 0.98 7.03 35.80
N THR A 206 -0.13 6.79 35.09
CA THR A 206 -1.21 5.96 35.67
C THR A 206 -1.73 4.82 34.82
N THR A 207 -1.43 4.73 33.53
CA THR A 207 -1.88 3.61 32.68
C THR A 207 -0.75 3.09 31.80
N PRO A 208 -0.42 1.77 31.87
CA PRO A 208 0.51 1.17 30.93
C PRO A 208 -0.11 1.14 29.53
N PRO A 209 0.67 1.34 28.47
CA PRO A 209 0.17 1.50 27.10
C PRO A 209 -0.52 0.23 26.59
N GLN A 210 -1.69 0.39 25.97
CA GLN A 210 -2.27 -0.65 25.11
C GLN A 210 -1.73 -0.51 23.68
N LEU A 211 -1.49 -1.66 23.04
CA LEU A 211 -0.76 -1.84 21.79
C LEU A 211 -1.75 -2.27 20.72
N VAL A 212 -1.85 -1.57 19.59
CA VAL A 212 -2.76 -1.95 18.49
C VAL A 212 -1.96 -2.15 17.20
N VAL A 213 -2.29 -3.24 16.52
CA VAL A 213 -1.49 -3.94 15.50
C VAL A 213 -1.72 -3.36 14.10
N SER A 214 -0.66 -3.18 13.31
CA SER A 214 -0.75 -3.06 11.85
C SER A 214 -0.73 -4.45 11.22
N ASN A 215 -1.70 -4.76 10.35
CA ASN A 215 -1.64 -5.97 9.54
C ASN A 215 -0.86 -5.67 8.25
N THR A 216 0.46 -5.82 8.27
CA THR A 216 1.26 -5.80 7.03
C THR A 216 1.78 -7.20 6.71
N ARG A 217 1.46 -7.64 5.48
CA ARG A 217 1.79 -8.89 4.77
C ARG A 217 0.91 -10.09 5.11
N THR A 218 -0.20 -10.24 4.38
CA THR A 218 -0.49 -11.54 3.77
C THR A 218 0.52 -11.75 2.64
N SER A 219 1.61 -12.44 2.92
CA SER A 219 2.26 -13.19 1.85
C SER A 219 1.22 -14.15 1.25
N PRO A 220 1.25 -14.44 -0.06
CA PRO A 220 0.38 -15.46 -0.66
C PRO A 220 0.62 -16.87 -0.08
N PHE A 221 1.72 -17.03 0.67
CA PHE A 221 2.11 -18.20 1.42
C PHE A 221 1.96 -17.85 2.91
N GLY A 222 0.91 -18.31 3.58
CA GLY A 222 0.62 -17.97 4.97
C GLY A 222 1.84 -18.11 5.89
N GLY A 223 2.30 -16.98 6.45
CA GLY A 223 3.40 -16.90 7.40
C GLY A 223 3.39 -15.55 8.10
N GLN A 224 2.85 -15.50 9.33
CA GLN A 224 2.71 -14.26 10.11
C GLN A 224 4.08 -13.74 10.58
N SER A 225 4.46 -12.51 10.24
CA SER A 225 5.57 -11.78 10.90
C SER A 225 5.02 -10.87 12.00
N LYS A 226 4.48 -11.48 13.07
CA LYS A 226 4.11 -10.75 14.30
C LYS A 226 5.34 -10.44 15.19
N SER A 227 6.49 -11.08 14.93
CA SER A 227 7.66 -11.10 15.82
C SER A 227 8.49 -9.82 15.81
N ASN A 228 8.58 -9.11 14.68
CA ASN A 228 9.64 -8.10 14.49
C ASN A 228 9.25 -6.72 15.05
N ILE A 229 7.97 -6.36 15.01
CA ILE A 229 7.47 -5.08 15.56
C ILE A 229 7.36 -5.16 17.10
N TRP A 230 7.03 -6.32 17.66
CA TRP A 230 6.97 -6.49 19.10
C TRP A 230 8.36 -6.41 19.75
N GLN A 231 9.40 -6.84 19.04
CA GLN A 231 10.79 -6.60 19.42
C GLN A 231 11.15 -5.12 19.34
N ALA A 232 10.80 -4.40 18.27
CA ALA A 232 11.01 -2.96 18.16
C ALA A 232 10.38 -2.17 19.31
N VAL A 233 9.14 -2.51 19.68
CA VAL A 233 8.43 -1.89 20.81
C VAL A 233 9.06 -2.25 22.15
N LYS A 234 9.54 -3.48 22.33
CA LYS A 234 10.30 -3.89 23.52
C LYS A 234 11.64 -3.14 23.63
N LEU A 235 12.35 -2.99 22.52
CA LEU A 235 13.62 -2.27 22.43
C LEU A 235 13.43 -0.77 22.68
N ALA A 236 12.40 -0.15 22.08
CA ALA A 236 12.05 1.23 22.39
C ALA A 236 11.67 1.40 23.86
N LYS A 237 10.81 0.53 24.42
CA LYS A 237 10.47 0.54 25.85
C LYS A 237 11.69 0.32 26.75
N TYR A 238 12.63 -0.54 26.36
CA TYR A 238 13.87 -0.81 27.09
C TYR A 238 14.84 0.38 27.03
N ALA A 239 15.03 0.96 25.85
CA ALA A 239 15.83 2.17 25.65
C ALA A 239 15.26 3.38 26.39
N PHE A 240 13.93 3.56 26.41
CA PHE A 240 13.27 4.59 27.21
C PHE A 240 13.30 4.32 28.72
N LYS A 241 13.38 3.05 29.15
CA LYS A 241 13.44 2.65 30.56
C LYS A 241 14.86 2.76 31.14
N ASN A 242 15.89 2.63 30.30
CA ASN A 242 17.30 2.70 30.69
C ASN A 242 17.96 4.04 30.38
N TYR A 243 17.20 5.05 29.97
CA TYR A 243 17.72 6.41 29.83
C TYR A 243 17.98 7.00 31.23
N GLU A 244 19.26 7.24 31.55
CA GLU A 244 19.64 7.75 32.87
C GLU A 244 19.25 9.23 33.06
N PRO A 245 18.64 9.58 34.20
CA PRO A 245 18.14 10.93 34.46
C PRO A 245 19.29 11.89 34.80
N GLY A 246 19.32 13.07 34.15
CA GLY A 246 20.26 14.15 34.50
C GLY A 246 20.37 15.29 33.48
N LYS A 247 19.89 15.13 32.25
CA LYS A 247 19.96 16.16 31.20
C LYS A 247 18.63 16.33 30.45
N GLY A 248 17.63 16.86 31.14
CA GLY A 248 16.41 17.37 30.52
C GLY A 248 15.35 16.31 30.17
N PHE A 249 14.09 16.66 30.41
CA PHE A 249 12.92 15.84 30.09
C PHE A 249 12.90 15.40 28.62
N LEU A 250 13.24 14.14 28.34
CA LEU A 250 13.00 13.56 27.01
C LEU A 250 11.48 13.37 26.85
N ARG A 251 10.87 14.19 26.00
CA ARG A 251 9.45 14.01 25.61
C ARG A 251 9.36 12.89 24.57
N ARG A 252 8.25 12.16 24.54
CA ARG A 252 7.98 11.16 23.50
C ARG A 252 7.69 11.86 22.15
N PRO A 253 8.01 11.24 20.99
CA PRO A 253 7.65 11.78 19.68
C PRO A 253 6.13 11.69 19.46
N ASP A 254 5.59 12.55 18.59
CA ASP A 254 4.14 12.64 18.35
C ASP A 254 3.63 11.54 17.41
N VAL A 255 4.43 11.18 16.39
CA VAL A 255 4.08 10.11 15.44
C VAL A 255 5.31 9.27 15.07
N ILE A 256 5.14 7.95 15.04
CA ILE A 256 6.13 7.01 14.50
C ILE A 256 5.44 6.12 13.48
N PHE A 257 6.01 5.98 12.28
CA PHE A 257 5.44 5.11 11.25
C PHE A 257 6.52 4.54 10.33
N ARG A 258 6.17 3.54 9.53
CA ARG A 258 7.03 3.07 8.43
C ARG A 258 6.54 3.66 7.11
N ASP A 259 7.46 4.23 6.35
CA ASP A 259 7.16 4.71 5.00
C ASP A 259 6.97 3.55 4.00
N GLU A 260 6.61 3.87 2.77
CA GLU A 260 6.37 2.89 1.71
C GLU A 260 7.64 2.10 1.33
N SER A 261 8.82 2.64 1.63
CA SER A 261 10.12 1.98 1.45
C SER A 261 10.49 1.08 2.64
N GLY A 262 9.67 1.07 3.70
CA GLY A 262 9.89 0.31 4.93
C GLY A 262 10.86 0.99 5.91
N ASN A 263 11.27 2.23 5.65
CA ASN A 263 12.09 3.02 6.57
C ASN A 263 11.23 3.51 7.73
N LEU A 264 11.84 3.63 8.91
CA LEU A 264 11.16 4.18 10.06
C LEU A 264 11.26 5.71 10.02
N LYS A 265 10.12 6.38 10.16
CA LYS A 265 10.00 7.84 10.25
C LYS A 265 9.44 8.25 11.59
N ILE A 266 10.01 9.31 12.14
CA ILE A 266 9.60 9.91 13.41
C ILE A 266 9.25 11.38 13.15
N ILE A 267 8.04 11.78 13.53
CA ILE A 267 7.54 13.15 13.38
C ILE A 267 7.26 13.74 14.76
N ASP A 268 7.77 14.94 14.99
CA ASP A 268 7.44 15.82 16.13
C ASP A 268 6.67 17.04 15.58
N ALA A 269 5.38 17.13 15.91
CA ALA A 269 4.45 18.12 15.37
C ALA A 269 4.53 19.43 16.15
N LYS A 270 4.80 20.53 15.45
CA LYS A 270 5.00 21.86 16.03
C LYS A 270 3.88 22.81 15.65
N PHE A 271 2.89 22.91 16.54
CA PHE A 271 1.85 23.92 16.40
C PHE A 271 2.31 25.30 16.91
N PRO A 272 2.17 26.37 16.09
CA PRO A 272 2.51 27.73 16.49
C PRO A 272 1.59 28.26 17.61
N CYS A 273 2.15 29.14 18.43
CA CYS A 273 1.43 29.89 19.45
C CYS A 273 1.82 31.37 19.32
N ASN A 274 0.84 32.26 19.16
CA ASN A 274 1.03 33.71 19.22
C ASN A 274 2.21 34.25 18.37
N GLY A 275 2.24 33.88 17.08
CA GLY A 275 3.20 34.44 16.11
C GLY A 275 4.65 33.97 16.25
N ASN A 276 4.94 33.00 17.13
CA ASN A 276 6.27 32.38 17.20
C ASN A 276 6.19 30.88 16.93
N PRO A 277 6.81 30.37 15.85
CA PRO A 277 7.05 28.95 15.71
C PRO A 277 7.97 28.49 16.85
N LYS A 278 7.67 27.35 17.46
CA LYS A 278 8.58 26.75 18.44
C LYS A 278 9.87 26.30 17.75
N PRO A 279 11.02 26.38 18.44
CA PRO A 279 12.29 25.95 17.85
C PRO A 279 12.28 24.47 17.48
N LEU A 280 13.14 24.14 16.50
CA LEU A 280 13.45 22.78 16.02
C LEU A 280 13.65 21.78 17.18
N ILE A 281 13.45 20.50 16.89
CA ILE A 281 13.81 19.41 17.82
C ILE A 281 15.25 19.65 18.29
N PRO A 282 15.52 19.78 19.61
CA PRO A 282 16.88 19.93 20.09
C PRO A 282 17.76 18.76 19.64
N ASP A 283 18.99 19.02 19.21
CA ASP A 283 19.90 17.99 18.67
C ASP A 283 20.04 16.79 19.60
N THR A 284 20.07 17.02 20.92
CA THR A 284 20.13 15.97 21.94
C THR A 284 18.92 15.02 21.91
N ARG A 285 17.73 15.50 21.53
CA ARG A 285 16.54 14.66 21.36
C ARG A 285 16.53 13.96 20.02
N LYS A 286 16.99 14.63 18.96
CA LYS A 286 17.11 14.04 17.63
C LYS A 286 18.08 12.85 17.65
N SER A 287 19.26 13.02 18.25
CA SER A 287 20.23 11.93 18.42
C SER A 287 19.69 10.78 19.26
N ALA A 288 18.92 11.07 20.32
CA ALA A 288 18.29 10.02 21.13
C ALA A 288 17.24 9.22 20.32
N TYR A 289 16.45 9.88 19.46
CA TYR A 289 15.52 9.18 18.57
C TYR A 289 16.25 8.36 17.51
N GLU A 290 17.31 8.90 16.90
CA GLU A 290 18.14 8.18 15.93
C GLU A 290 18.78 6.92 16.55
N GLU A 291 19.32 7.02 17.77
CA GLU A 291 19.95 5.90 18.49
C GLU A 291 18.95 4.77 18.83
N ILE A 292 17.75 5.11 19.30
CA ILE A 292 16.68 4.14 19.60
C ILE A 292 16.31 3.32 18.36
N THR A 293 16.28 3.96 17.21
CA THR A 293 15.91 3.31 15.94
C THR A 293 17.05 2.56 15.28
N ALA A 294 18.30 3.01 15.42
CA ALA A 294 19.48 2.29 14.95
C ALA A 294 19.62 0.92 15.64
N THR A 295 19.25 0.84 16.92
CA THR A 295 19.24 -0.42 17.68
C THR A 295 18.21 -1.43 17.13
N GLU A 296 17.14 -0.97 16.49
CA GLU A 296 16.16 -1.83 15.79
C GLU A 296 16.71 -2.38 14.47
N ASN A 297 17.44 -1.55 13.71
CA ASN A 297 18.03 -1.95 12.43
C ASN A 297 19.17 -2.97 12.59
N ASN A 298 19.89 -2.97 13.72
CA ASN A 298 20.93 -3.97 14.01
C ASN A 298 20.39 -5.41 14.22
N HIS A 299 19.08 -5.59 14.45
CA HIS A 299 18.45 -6.91 14.53
C HIS A 299 17.81 -7.37 13.20
N VAL A 300 17.73 -6.49 12.20
CA VAL A 300 17.15 -6.78 10.88
C VAL A 300 18.15 -6.34 9.82
N ASP A 301 19.08 -7.23 9.51
CA ASP A 301 20.10 -7.09 8.47
C ASP A 301 19.46 -6.63 7.14
N SER A 302 19.48 -5.32 6.86
CA SER A 302 19.15 -4.69 5.58
C SER A 302 19.34 -3.17 5.71
N GLY A 303 20.04 -2.52 4.78
CA GLY A 303 20.37 -1.09 4.81
C GLY A 303 19.18 -0.10 4.79
N ARG A 304 18.39 -0.09 5.87
CA ARG A 304 17.27 0.84 6.12
C ARG A 304 17.75 2.02 6.95
N SER A 305 17.26 3.21 6.61
CA SER A 305 17.63 4.48 7.27
C SER A 305 16.46 4.97 8.15
N THR A 306 16.77 5.61 9.26
CA THR A 306 15.78 6.35 10.06
C THR A 306 15.80 7.81 9.67
N ARG A 307 14.62 8.42 9.52
CA ARG A 307 14.48 9.87 9.29
C ARG A 307 13.65 10.51 10.40
N VAL A 308 14.24 11.47 11.10
CA VAL A 308 13.61 12.24 12.20
C VAL A 308 13.33 13.66 11.72
N GLU A 309 12.07 14.10 11.84
CA GLU A 309 11.61 15.39 11.30
C GLU A 309 10.80 16.18 12.31
N SER A 310 10.98 17.50 12.28
CA SER A 310 10.14 18.49 12.96
C SER A 310 9.25 19.11 11.90
N LEU A 311 7.93 19.07 12.07
CA LEU A 311 6.99 19.60 11.08
C LEU A 311 6.06 20.62 11.72
N SER A 312 5.92 21.78 11.10
CA SER A 312 4.92 22.80 11.43
C SER A 312 3.86 22.91 10.32
N PRO A 313 2.67 23.45 10.62
CA PRO A 313 1.64 23.72 9.60
C PRO A 313 2.15 24.53 8.40
N GLU A 314 3.12 25.43 8.60
CA GLU A 314 3.70 26.28 7.55
C GLU A 314 4.59 25.49 6.57
N ASP A 315 5.07 24.32 6.98
CA ASP A 315 5.92 23.44 6.14
C ASP A 315 5.09 22.53 5.21
N ILE A 316 3.76 22.65 5.24
CA ILE A 316 2.82 21.74 4.58
C ILE A 316 2.18 22.40 3.37
N ASP A 317 2.24 21.73 2.22
CA ASP A 317 1.63 22.16 0.97
C ASP A 317 0.12 21.88 0.97
N GLU A 318 -0.67 22.93 1.16
CA GLU A 318 -2.13 22.90 1.33
C GLU A 318 -2.88 22.36 0.11
N GLU A 319 -2.37 22.61 -1.11
CA GLU A 319 -3.01 22.16 -2.36
C GLU A 319 -3.02 20.63 -2.49
N LYS A 320 -2.20 19.94 -1.68
CA LYS A 320 -2.09 18.48 -1.66
C LYS A 320 -3.02 17.81 -0.66
N CYS A 321 -3.76 18.56 0.16
CA CYS A 321 -4.68 18.03 1.17
C CYS A 321 -6.13 17.94 0.66
N PRO A 322 -6.64 16.77 0.23
CA PRO A 322 -7.99 16.63 -0.34
C PRO A 322 -9.06 16.85 0.73
N PRO A 323 -10.17 17.57 0.48
CA PRO A 323 -11.20 17.88 1.49
C PRO A 323 -11.74 16.63 2.20
N GLU A 324 -12.06 16.76 3.51
CA GLU A 324 -12.67 15.67 4.30
C GLU A 324 -14.05 15.33 3.70
N GLN A 325 -14.28 14.05 3.39
CA GLN A 325 -15.58 13.52 2.97
C GLN A 325 -16.39 13.07 4.18
#